data_AF-A0A8T5U158-F1
#
_entry.id   AF-A0A8T5U158-F1
#
_cell.length_a   1.000
_cell.length_b   1.000
_cell.length_c   1.000
_cell.angle_alpha   90.00
_cell.angle_beta   90.00
_cell.angle_gamma   90.00
#
_symmetry.space_group_name_H-M   'P 1'
#
loop_
_entity.id
_entity.type
_entity.pdbx_description
1 polymer ?
#
loop_
_entity_poly.entity_id
_entity_poly.type
_entity_poly.pdbx_seq_one_letter_code
_entity_poly.pdbx_strand_id
1 'polypeptide(L)'
;MVKHRKTGAYEHFCVLIFAQGTWKETDKNTVRKLIIEKAKNMKDVPYNIFNKLTYRDEMPIYSDCHLCQPIYKMFEEFKGNNDGIMYQGHHYLIPEDDFDDMKSLANLIISHKKVKKFYLLYLDSFGEIKRTSLDDMTLEEFKKKLIFEKCNIDDFLLILDNKKFKNRTVYEISKSRGM
;
A
#
# COMPACT_ATOMS: atom_id res chain seq x y z
N MET A 1 1.47 -20.25 -20.46
CA MET A 1 1.47 -19.85 -19.03
C MET A 1 2.91 -19.75 -18.56
N VAL A 2 3.42 -18.55 -18.36
CA VAL A 2 4.74 -18.35 -17.76
C VAL A 2 4.65 -18.84 -16.31
N LYS A 3 5.40 -19.89 -15.96
CA LYS A 3 5.53 -20.34 -14.57
C LYS A 3 6.34 -19.26 -13.84
N HIS A 4 5.65 -18.32 -13.18
CA HIS A 4 6.28 -17.38 -12.27
C HIS A 4 6.99 -18.19 -11.18
N ARG A 5 8.32 -18.17 -11.16
CA ARG A 5 9.07 -18.65 -10.00
C ARG A 5 8.69 -17.73 -8.84
N LYS A 6 8.17 -18.30 -7.75
CA LYS A 6 8.01 -17.58 -6.47
C LYS A 6 9.40 -17.18 -5.97
N THR A 7 9.89 -16.02 -6.38
CA THR A 7 11.02 -15.32 -5.77
C THR A 7 10.59 -14.46 -4.58
N GLY A 8 9.26 -14.26 -4.44
CA GLY A 8 8.62 -13.20 -3.67
C GLY A 8 8.62 -13.30 -2.13
N ALA A 9 9.63 -13.84 -1.47
CA ALA A 9 9.67 -13.96 0.00
C ALA A 9 9.53 -12.61 0.75
N TYR A 10 9.67 -11.49 0.04
CA TYR A 10 9.73 -10.14 0.60
C TYR A 10 8.88 -9.12 -0.17
N GLU A 11 7.98 -9.58 -1.04
CA GLU A 11 7.11 -8.71 -1.82
C GLU A 11 5.94 -8.19 -0.97
N HIS A 12 5.75 -6.87 -0.91
CA HIS A 12 4.68 -6.21 -0.17
C HIS A 12 4.03 -5.09 -0.96
N PHE A 13 2.71 -4.98 -0.80
CA PHE A 13 1.96 -3.80 -1.24
C PHE A 13 1.08 -3.31 -0.10
N CYS A 14 1.34 -2.08 0.34
CA CYS A 14 0.72 -1.53 1.53
C CYS A 14 0.07 -0.20 1.21
N VAL A 15 -1.10 0.01 1.79
CA VAL A 15 -1.86 1.25 1.66
C VAL A 15 -2.30 1.72 3.04
N LEU A 16 -2.04 2.99 3.37
CA LEU A 16 -2.56 3.63 4.58
C LEU A 16 -3.39 4.85 4.19
N ILE A 17 -4.69 4.77 4.43
CA ILE A 17 -5.66 5.81 4.04
C ILE A 17 -5.92 6.71 5.24
N PHE A 18 -5.77 8.02 5.06
CA PHE A 18 -5.97 9.01 6.12
C PHE A 18 -7.32 9.70 6.04
N ALA A 19 -7.87 9.93 7.23
CA ALA A 19 -9.04 10.73 7.43
C ALA A 19 -8.82 12.23 7.13
N GLN A 20 -9.88 12.86 6.61
CA GLN A 20 -10.10 14.29 6.72
C GLN A 20 -10.85 14.55 8.04
N GLY A 21 -10.11 14.96 9.07
CA GLY A 21 -10.63 15.09 10.44
C GLY A 21 -10.69 13.74 11.17
N THR A 22 -11.51 13.65 12.22
CA THR A 22 -11.77 12.39 12.94
C THR A 22 -12.85 11.59 12.20
N TRP A 23 -12.62 10.30 12.00
CA TRP A 23 -13.59 9.40 11.39
C TRP A 23 -14.46 8.72 12.44
N LYS A 24 -15.77 8.70 12.19
CA LYS A 24 -16.67 7.76 12.87
C LYS A 24 -16.50 6.37 12.26
N GLU A 25 -16.95 5.35 12.99
CA GLU A 25 -16.96 3.97 12.48
C GLU A 25 -17.72 3.84 11.16
N THR A 26 -18.78 4.62 10.98
CA THR A 26 -19.52 4.70 9.71
C THR A 26 -18.66 5.25 8.57
N ASP A 27 -17.84 6.28 8.80
CA ASP A 27 -16.94 6.84 7.79
C ASP A 27 -15.85 5.83 7.39
N LYS A 28 -15.31 5.08 8.36
CA LYS A 28 -14.35 3.99 8.09
C LYS A 28 -14.99 2.92 7.21
N ASN A 29 -16.21 2.50 7.57
CA ASN A 29 -16.92 1.47 6.83
C ASN A 29 -17.32 1.89 5.42
N THR A 30 -17.63 3.17 5.15
CA THR A 30 -17.90 3.60 3.77
C THR A 30 -16.65 3.54 2.90
N VAL A 31 -15.48 3.94 3.41
CA VAL A 31 -14.21 3.83 2.68
C VAL A 31 -13.86 2.36 2.42
N ARG A 32 -13.95 1.50 3.45
CA ARG A 32 -13.66 0.07 3.33
C ARG A 32 -14.59 -0.63 2.34
N LYS A 33 -15.88 -0.29 2.37
CA LYS A 33 -16.90 -0.90 1.51
C LYS A 33 -16.56 -0.72 0.02
N LEU A 34 -16.05 0.44 -0.38
CA LEU A 34 -15.62 0.67 -1.77
C LEU A 34 -14.58 -0.35 -2.25
N ILE A 35 -13.55 -0.58 -1.43
CA ILE A 35 -12.46 -1.52 -1.74
C ILE A 35 -13.00 -2.96 -1.76
N ILE A 36 -13.84 -3.32 -0.79
CA ILE A 36 -14.45 -4.66 -0.69
C ILE A 36 -15.38 -4.95 -1.89
N GLU A 37 -16.20 -3.99 -2.29
CA GLU A 37 -17.10 -4.15 -3.44
C GLU A 37 -16.33 -4.26 -4.74
N LYS A 38 -15.28 -3.45 -4.93
CA LYS A 38 -14.40 -3.56 -6.09
C LYS A 38 -13.71 -4.93 -6.14
N ALA A 39 -13.20 -5.43 -5.02
CA ALA A 39 -12.62 -6.78 -4.90
C ALA A 39 -13.62 -7.88 -5.30
N LYS A 40 -14.85 -7.82 -4.79
CA LYS A 40 -15.93 -8.77 -5.14
C LYS A 40 -16.25 -8.78 -6.63
N ASN A 41 -16.28 -7.60 -7.26
CA ASN A 41 -16.54 -7.47 -8.69
C ASN A 41 -15.38 -7.96 -9.56
N MET A 42 -14.19 -8.12 -8.98
CA MET A 42 -12.97 -8.60 -9.65
C MET A 42 -12.58 -10.02 -9.22
N LYS A 43 -13.47 -10.76 -8.53
CA LYS A 43 -13.17 -12.10 -8.00
C LYS A 43 -12.66 -13.09 -9.05
N ASP A 44 -13.13 -12.97 -10.29
CA ASP A 44 -12.79 -13.86 -11.41
C ASP A 44 -11.59 -13.35 -12.22
N VAL A 45 -11.07 -12.15 -11.90
CA VAL A 45 -9.84 -11.60 -12.50
C VAL A 45 -8.65 -12.15 -11.71
N PRO A 46 -7.83 -13.03 -12.30
CA PRO A 46 -6.68 -13.58 -11.60
C PRO A 46 -5.68 -12.46 -11.27
N TYR A 47 -5.12 -12.52 -10.06
CA TYR A 47 -4.04 -11.64 -9.57
C TYR A 47 -4.34 -10.14 -9.33
N ASN A 48 -5.59 -9.68 -9.43
CA ASN A 48 -5.90 -8.26 -9.17
C ASN A 48 -5.50 -7.77 -7.77
N ILE A 49 -5.15 -6.48 -7.68
CA ILE A 49 -4.61 -5.87 -6.45
C ILE A 49 -5.59 -5.90 -5.28
N PHE A 50 -6.89 -5.75 -5.56
CA PHE A 50 -7.94 -5.63 -4.53
C PHE A 50 -8.11 -6.91 -3.72
N ASN A 51 -8.00 -8.07 -4.36
CA ASN A 51 -8.08 -9.37 -3.69
C ASN A 51 -6.83 -9.70 -2.84
N LYS A 52 -5.78 -8.87 -2.90
CA LYS A 52 -4.53 -9.05 -2.16
C LYS A 52 -4.40 -8.11 -0.96
N LEU A 53 -5.28 -7.10 -0.87
CA LEU A 53 -5.31 -6.16 0.24
C LEU A 53 -5.98 -6.79 1.46
N THR A 54 -5.18 -7.13 2.47
CA THR A 54 -5.69 -7.57 3.77
C THR A 54 -5.81 -6.36 4.68
N TYR A 55 -7.01 -6.07 5.18
CA TYR A 55 -7.21 -5.03 6.19
C TYR A 55 -6.45 -5.38 7.47
N ARG A 56 -5.78 -4.40 8.07
CA ARG A 56 -5.01 -4.55 9.31
C ARG A 56 -5.51 -3.58 10.36
N ASP A 57 -6.10 -4.11 11.42
CA ASP A 57 -6.38 -3.46 12.70
C ASP A 57 -5.31 -3.79 13.76
N GLU A 58 -4.65 -4.94 13.60
CA GLU A 58 -3.60 -5.42 14.48
C GLU A 58 -2.28 -5.65 13.74
N MET A 59 -1.18 -5.62 14.51
CA MET A 59 0.16 -5.88 13.99
C MET A 59 0.27 -7.34 13.49
N PRO A 60 0.86 -7.60 12.30
CA PRO A 60 1.06 -8.96 11.81
C PRO A 60 2.01 -9.75 12.71
N ILE A 61 1.84 -11.08 12.80
CA ILE A 61 2.68 -11.94 13.63
C ILE A 61 4.03 -12.19 12.92
N TYR A 62 5.13 -12.19 13.68
CA TYR A 62 6.51 -12.25 13.15
C TYR A 62 6.79 -13.50 12.29
N SER A 63 6.00 -14.56 12.44
CA SER A 63 6.10 -15.78 11.62
C SER A 63 5.84 -15.53 10.13
N ASP A 64 5.16 -14.44 9.79
CA ASP A 64 4.55 -14.29 8.47
C ASP A 64 5.47 -13.57 7.47
N CYS A 65 6.39 -12.70 7.92
CA CYS A 65 7.51 -12.14 7.16
C CYS A 65 8.28 -11.10 8.00
N HIS A 66 9.60 -11.01 7.82
CA HIS A 66 10.47 -10.03 8.47
C HIS A 66 10.22 -8.57 8.10
N LEU A 67 9.45 -8.31 7.05
CA LEU A 67 9.13 -6.95 6.59
C LEU A 67 7.70 -6.53 6.94
N CYS A 68 6.81 -7.48 7.20
CA CYS A 68 5.41 -7.18 7.51
C CYS A 68 5.28 -6.26 8.74
N GLN A 69 5.99 -6.61 9.83
CA GLN A 69 5.96 -5.82 11.06
C GLN A 69 6.65 -4.45 10.94
N PRO A 70 7.88 -4.33 10.39
CA PRO A 70 8.48 -3.02 10.17
C PRO A 70 7.62 -2.09 9.31
N ILE A 71 7.00 -2.60 8.24
CA ILE A 71 6.08 -1.80 7.42
C ILE A 71 4.87 -1.34 8.23
N TYR A 72 4.25 -2.26 8.98
CA TYR A 72 3.12 -1.94 9.85
C TYR A 72 3.49 -0.85 10.86
N LYS A 73 4.61 -1.01 11.58
CA LYS A 73 5.10 -0.04 12.57
C LYS A 73 5.38 1.34 11.95
N MET A 74 6.01 1.38 10.78
CA MET A 74 6.25 2.64 10.05
C MET A 74 4.93 3.34 9.70
N PHE A 75 3.94 2.57 9.22
CA PHE A 75 2.64 3.12 8.87
C PHE A 75 1.84 3.56 10.11
N GLU A 76 1.93 2.85 11.22
CA GLU A 76 1.37 3.28 12.50
C GLU A 76 1.99 4.61 12.98
N GLU A 77 3.31 4.80 12.82
CA GLU A 77 3.95 6.09 13.12
C GLU A 77 3.48 7.22 12.20
N PHE A 78 3.30 6.95 10.90
CA PHE A 78 2.70 7.95 9.99
C PHE A 78 1.28 8.30 10.39
N LYS A 79 0.51 7.30 10.80
CA LYS A 79 -0.86 7.48 11.29
C LYS A 79 -0.86 8.37 12.54
N GLY A 80 0.06 8.11 13.48
CA GLY A 80 0.10 8.78 14.78
C GLY A 80 -1.25 8.67 15.49
N ASN A 81 -1.77 9.79 15.99
CA ASN A 81 -3.09 9.84 16.64
C ASN A 81 -4.26 10.06 15.65
N ASN A 82 -4.01 10.04 14.34
CA ASN A 82 -5.07 10.24 13.35
C ASN A 82 -5.85 8.94 13.13
N ASP A 83 -7.11 9.08 12.71
CA ASP A 83 -7.84 7.95 12.17
C ASP A 83 -7.30 7.57 10.79
N GLY A 84 -7.14 6.27 10.58
CA GLY A 84 -6.74 5.72 9.30
C GLY A 84 -7.20 4.28 9.10
N ILE A 85 -7.12 3.83 7.86
CA ILE A 85 -7.36 2.43 7.47
C ILE A 85 -6.08 1.91 6.83
N MET A 86 -5.58 0.80 7.35
CA MET A 86 -4.39 0.14 6.81
C MET A 86 -4.78 -1.13 6.05
N TYR A 87 -4.18 -1.31 4.88
CA TYR A 87 -4.18 -2.55 4.14
C TYR A 87 -2.75 -2.99 3.85
N GLN A 88 -2.51 -4.28 3.95
CA GLN A 88 -1.20 -4.89 3.69
C GLN A 88 -1.38 -6.18 2.91
N GLY A 89 -0.83 -6.24 1.70
CA GLY A 89 -0.66 -7.44 0.90
C GLY A 89 0.75 -8.00 1.04
N HIS A 90 0.86 -9.32 1.05
CA HIS A 90 2.12 -10.06 1.19
C HIS A 90 2.28 -11.07 0.04
N HIS A 91 3.52 -11.27 -0.44
CA HIS A 91 3.86 -12.06 -1.63
C HIS A 91 3.16 -11.56 -2.91
N TYR A 92 3.26 -10.25 -3.15
CA TYR A 92 2.58 -9.59 -4.25
C TYR A 92 3.57 -9.01 -5.27
N LEU A 93 3.56 -9.54 -6.50
CA LEU A 93 4.28 -8.97 -7.63
C LEU A 93 3.36 -7.98 -8.33
N ILE A 94 3.83 -6.75 -8.57
CA ILE A 94 3.13 -5.77 -9.42
C ILE A 94 3.80 -5.81 -10.80
N PRO A 95 3.28 -6.60 -11.75
CA PRO A 95 3.63 -6.43 -13.15
C PRO A 95 3.19 -5.07 -13.67
N GLU A 96 3.73 -4.62 -14.80
CA GLU A 96 3.29 -3.38 -15.46
C GLU A 96 1.78 -3.37 -15.75
N ASP A 97 1.20 -4.55 -15.99
CA ASP A 97 -0.24 -4.75 -16.21
C ASP A 97 -1.09 -4.42 -14.97
N ASP A 98 -0.51 -4.41 -13.77
CA ASP A 98 -1.20 -4.07 -12.52
C ASP A 98 -1.21 -2.56 -12.24
N PHE A 99 -0.58 -1.73 -13.08
CA PHE A 99 -0.63 -0.27 -12.92
C PHE A 99 -2.03 0.29 -13.14
N ASP A 100 -2.84 -0.30 -14.02
CA ASP A 100 -4.23 0.15 -14.19
C ASP A 100 -5.10 -0.19 -12.98
N ASP A 101 -4.85 -1.34 -12.35
CA ASP A 101 -5.43 -1.71 -11.06
C ASP A 101 -5.01 -0.73 -9.95
N MET A 102 -3.73 -0.34 -9.93
CA MET A 102 -3.21 0.67 -9.00
C MET A 102 -3.83 2.05 -9.21
N LYS A 103 -3.99 2.49 -10.47
CA LYS A 103 -4.72 3.74 -10.81
C LYS A 103 -6.16 3.64 -10.34
N SER A 104 -6.84 2.52 -10.60
CA SER A 104 -8.22 2.31 -10.16
C SER A 104 -8.32 2.37 -8.64
N LEU A 105 -7.38 1.79 -7.90
CA LEU A 105 -7.34 1.83 -6.44
C LEU A 105 -7.11 3.26 -5.93
N ALA A 106 -6.12 3.96 -6.48
CA ALA A 106 -5.79 5.33 -6.11
C ALA A 106 -6.98 6.28 -6.32
N ASN A 107 -7.63 6.20 -7.48
CA ASN A 107 -8.83 6.98 -7.78
C ASN A 107 -10.00 6.62 -6.87
N LEU A 108 -10.22 5.33 -6.60
CA LEU A 108 -11.28 4.87 -5.70
C LEU A 108 -11.10 5.44 -4.28
N ILE A 109 -9.88 5.38 -3.74
CA ILE A 109 -9.56 5.89 -2.40
C ILE A 109 -9.75 7.41 -2.34
N ILE A 110 -9.13 8.13 -3.29
CA ILE A 110 -9.05 9.58 -3.22
C ILE A 110 -10.38 10.24 -3.56
N SER A 111 -11.24 9.61 -4.37
CA SER A 111 -12.59 10.12 -4.67
C SER A 111 -13.50 10.20 -3.45
N HIS A 112 -13.20 9.45 -2.38
CA HIS A 112 -14.04 9.49 -1.19
C HIS A 112 -13.88 10.82 -0.44
N LYS A 113 -15.00 11.53 -0.20
CA LYS A 113 -15.02 12.88 0.40
C LYS A 113 -14.34 12.99 1.76
N LYS A 114 -14.31 11.89 2.53
CA LYS A 114 -13.69 11.84 3.86
C LYS A 114 -12.20 11.48 3.86
N VAL A 115 -11.62 11.15 2.71
CA VAL A 115 -10.19 10.85 2.57
C VAL A 115 -9.45 12.15 2.27
N LYS A 116 -8.39 12.43 3.04
CA LYS A 116 -7.54 13.61 2.82
C LYS A 116 -6.35 13.28 1.91
N LYS A 117 -5.72 12.15 2.18
CA LYS A 117 -4.54 11.62 1.51
C LYS A 117 -4.42 10.13 1.82
N PHE A 118 -3.53 9.44 1.14
CA PHE A 118 -3.13 8.10 1.51
C PHE A 118 -1.64 7.89 1.22
N TYR A 119 -1.05 6.90 1.87
CA TYR A 119 0.28 6.42 1.55
C TYR A 119 0.16 5.11 0.81
N LEU A 120 1.04 4.91 -0.18
CA LEU A 120 1.16 3.67 -0.92
C LEU A 120 2.64 3.29 -0.95
N LEU A 121 2.92 2.03 -0.60
CA LEU A 121 4.25 1.44 -0.68
C LEU A 121 4.15 0.15 -1.50
N TYR A 122 4.98 0.06 -2.52
CA TYR A 122 5.35 -1.22 -3.11
C TYR A 122 6.80 -1.56 -2.77
N LEU A 123 7.02 -2.77 -2.31
CA LEU A 123 8.33 -3.28 -1.97
C LEU A 123 8.50 -4.69 -2.58
N ASP A 124 9.07 -4.76 -3.77
CA ASP A 124 9.67 -5.98 -4.32
C ASP A 124 11.07 -6.12 -3.72
N SER A 125 11.14 -6.83 -2.60
CA SER A 125 12.35 -7.34 -1.97
C SER A 125 13.41 -6.32 -1.54
N PHE A 126 14.19 -6.75 -0.56
CA PHE A 126 15.57 -6.33 -0.38
C PHE A 126 16.49 -7.45 -0.86
N GLY A 127 16.39 -7.88 -2.12
CA GLY A 127 17.16 -9.04 -2.63
C GLY A 127 18.68 -8.99 -2.39
N GLU A 128 19.22 -7.80 -2.15
CA GLU A 128 20.63 -7.54 -1.82
C GLU A 128 20.95 -7.65 -0.32
N ILE A 129 19.94 -7.68 0.55
CA ILE A 129 20.10 -7.73 2.01
C ILE A 129 19.88 -9.16 2.49
N LYS A 130 20.86 -9.69 3.22
CA LYS A 130 20.75 -11.00 3.85
C LYS A 130 19.56 -11.01 4.81
N ARG A 131 18.80 -12.09 4.83
CA ARG A 131 17.66 -12.29 5.74
C ARG A 131 17.99 -11.94 7.20
N THR A 132 19.12 -12.43 7.71
CA THR A 132 19.57 -12.13 9.08
C THR A 132 19.70 -10.63 9.36
N SER A 133 20.10 -9.84 8.36
CA SER A 133 20.19 -8.39 8.47
C SER A 133 18.82 -7.68 8.38
N LEU A 134 17.77 -8.37 7.91
CA LEU A 134 16.39 -7.88 8.02
C LEU A 134 15.83 -8.13 9.42
N ASP A 135 16.15 -9.29 10.01
CA ASP A 135 15.69 -9.69 11.34
C ASP A 135 16.19 -8.72 12.44
N ASP A 136 17.44 -8.26 12.30
CA ASP A 136 18.10 -7.33 13.24
C ASP A 136 17.87 -5.84 12.91
N MET A 137 17.16 -5.53 11.83
CA MET A 137 17.00 -4.16 11.35
C MET A 137 16.09 -3.36 12.28
N THR A 138 16.61 -2.24 12.78
CA THR A 138 15.77 -1.27 13.49
C THR A 138 14.80 -0.57 12.53
N LEU A 139 13.69 -0.04 13.07
CA LEU A 139 12.71 0.69 12.26
C LEU A 139 13.33 1.91 11.54
N GLU A 140 14.28 2.60 12.17
CA GLU A 140 14.99 3.74 11.57
C GLU A 140 15.89 3.31 10.40
N GLU A 141 16.58 2.18 10.52
CA GLU A 141 17.37 1.63 9.42
C GLU A 141 16.50 1.16 8.27
N PHE A 142 15.33 0.59 8.57
CA PHE A 142 14.34 0.23 7.55
C PHE A 142 13.88 1.46 6.77
N LYS A 143 13.47 2.54 7.45
CA LYS A 143 13.06 3.79 6.81
C LYS A 143 14.16 4.40 5.94
N LYS A 144 15.43 4.37 6.38
CA LYS A 144 16.58 4.90 5.60
C LYS A 144 16.78 4.19 4.26
N LYS A 145 16.23 2.98 4.10
CA LYS A 145 16.30 2.22 2.83
C LYS A 145 15.12 2.50 1.90
N LEU A 146 14.16 3.31 2.33
CA LEU A 146 13.01 3.72 1.54
C LEU A 146 13.20 5.12 1.00
N ILE A 147 12.57 5.37 -0.15
CA ILE A 147 12.43 6.70 -0.73
C ILE A 147 11.07 7.24 -0.30
N PHE A 148 11.00 8.52 0.04
CA PHE A 148 9.75 9.18 0.39
C PHE A 148 9.43 10.24 -0.65
N GLU A 149 8.26 10.12 -1.28
CA GLU A 149 7.84 11.02 -2.35
C GLU A 149 6.44 11.56 -2.04
N LYS A 150 6.26 12.88 -2.17
CA LYS A 150 4.97 13.54 -1.98
C LYS A 150 4.45 13.99 -3.33
N CYS A 151 3.20 13.66 -3.63
CA CYS A 151 2.56 13.99 -4.89
C CYS A 151 1.07 14.25 -4.69
N ASN A 152 0.42 14.91 -5.65
CA ASN A 152 -1.04 14.87 -5.74
C ASN A 152 -1.48 13.64 -6.57
N ILE A 153 -2.78 13.41 -6.69
CA ILE A 153 -3.31 12.29 -7.47
C ILE A 153 -2.92 12.38 -8.95
N ASP A 154 -2.96 13.56 -9.56
CA ASP A 154 -2.65 13.74 -10.98
C ASP A 154 -1.19 13.40 -11.27
N ASP A 155 -0.27 13.86 -10.43
CA ASP A 155 1.14 13.53 -10.47
C ASP A 155 1.37 12.01 -10.34
N PHE A 156 0.65 11.35 -9.41
CA PHE A 156 0.77 9.92 -9.20
C PHE A 156 0.27 9.11 -10.41
N LEU A 157 -0.84 9.53 -11.02
CA LEU A 157 -1.35 8.90 -12.24
C LEU A 157 -0.34 9.05 -13.39
N LEU A 158 0.26 10.23 -13.54
CA LEU A 158 1.34 10.45 -14.51
C LEU A 158 2.58 9.59 -14.25
N ILE A 159 2.94 9.34 -12.99
CA ILE A 159 4.03 8.42 -12.63
C ILE A 159 3.74 7.01 -13.15
N LEU A 160 2.50 6.54 -12.99
CA LEU A 160 2.07 5.22 -13.48
C LEU A 160 2.01 5.16 -15.01
N ASP A 161 1.39 6.14 -15.66
CA ASP A 161 1.27 6.21 -17.12
C ASP A 161 2.63 6.26 -17.83
N ASN A 162 3.60 6.96 -17.24
CA ASN A 162 4.94 7.08 -17.80
C ASN A 162 5.91 5.98 -17.37
N LYS A 163 5.42 4.92 -16.69
CA LYS A 163 6.24 3.82 -16.15
C LYS A 163 7.41 4.29 -15.26
N LYS A 164 7.19 5.36 -14.49
CA LYS A 164 8.18 5.95 -13.57
C LYS A 164 8.00 5.53 -12.13
N PHE A 165 7.07 4.60 -11.86
CA PHE A 165 6.83 4.06 -10.53
C PHE A 165 8.08 3.34 -10.01
N LYS A 166 8.49 3.67 -8.78
CA LYS A 166 9.72 3.17 -8.18
C LYS A 166 9.43 2.20 -7.05
N ASN A 167 10.08 1.05 -7.10
CA ASN A 167 10.16 0.13 -5.97
C ASN A 167 10.76 0.84 -4.73
N ARG A 168 10.39 0.39 -3.53
CA ARG A 168 10.86 0.91 -2.23
C ARG A 168 10.55 2.40 -2.01
N THR A 169 9.59 2.93 -2.74
CA THR A 169 9.14 4.31 -2.59
C THR A 169 7.80 4.33 -1.87
N VAL A 170 7.74 5.10 -0.80
CA VAL A 170 6.51 5.45 -0.09
C VAL A 170 5.98 6.72 -0.72
N TYR A 171 4.90 6.58 -1.48
CA TYR A 171 4.19 7.69 -2.09
C TYR A 171 3.13 8.23 -1.13
N GLU A 172 3.29 9.46 -0.66
CA GLU A 172 2.23 10.22 -0.01
C GLU A 172 1.40 10.94 -1.09
N ILE A 173 0.18 10.44 -1.33
CA ILE A 173 -0.69 10.88 -2.41
C ILE A 173 -1.83 11.70 -1.82
N SER A 174 -1.89 12.97 -2.21
CA SER A 174 -2.88 13.94 -1.73
C SER A 174 -3.93 14.25 -2.79
N LYS A 175 -5.11 14.74 -2.37
CA LYS A 175 -6.10 15.30 -3.29
C LYS A 175 -5.53 16.52 -4.02
N SER A 176 -5.80 16.63 -5.32
CA SER A 176 -5.56 17.86 -6.06
C SER A 176 -6.40 18.99 -5.47
N ARG A 177 -5.84 20.20 -5.37
CA ARG A 177 -6.57 21.38 -4.88
C ARG A 177 -7.61 21.76 -5.93
N GLY A 178 -8.88 21.42 -5.70
CA GLY A 178 -9.98 21.81 -6.61
C GLY A 178 -11.11 20.79 -6.81
N MET A 179 -11.11 19.64 -6.11
CA MET A 179 -12.23 18.70 -6.05
C MET A 179 -12.93 18.71 -4.69
#